data_AF-A0A2J6HEH3-F1
#
_entry.id   AF-A0A2J6HEH3-F1
#
_cell.length_a   1.000
_cell.length_b   1.000
_cell.length_c   1.000
_cell.angle_alpha   90.00
_cell.angle_beta   90.00
_cell.angle_gamma   90.00
#
_symmetry.space_group_name_H-M   'P 1'
#
loop_
_entity.id
_entity.type
_entity.pdbx_description
1 polymer ?
#
loop_
_entity_poly.entity_id
_entity_poly.type
_entity_poly.pdbx_seq_one_letter_code
_entity_poly.pdbx_strand_id
1 'polypeptide(L)'
;MMKKNYVHLQNNSKKNPMNKPVLFMVILVACAGSVNGQSRILNKRIKIEIREGSIGSLLDEISRNGGFDFSHNQDIPVNKKVRLRYRRQTVHQFLDEIFEGEVFYIEYGNKVLMKKKPDVPEVYTVLGKVIDSGTGEPVPGATVIIPGSDPLEG
;
A
#
# COMPACT_ATOMS: atom_id res chain seq x y z
N MET A 1 2.59 -84.84 41.63
CA MET A 1 3.72 -83.92 41.37
C MET A 1 3.88 -83.82 39.85
N MET A 2 3.40 -82.76 39.20
CA MET A 2 3.58 -82.52 37.76
C MET A 2 3.91 -81.04 37.55
N LYS A 3 5.08 -80.76 36.97
CA LYS A 3 5.58 -79.42 36.67
C LYS A 3 4.88 -78.87 35.41
N LYS A 4 4.27 -77.69 35.52
CA LYS A 4 3.80 -76.91 34.36
C LYS A 4 5.01 -76.43 33.56
N ASN A 5 5.03 -76.78 32.28
CA ASN A 5 6.00 -76.28 31.30
C ASN A 5 5.61 -74.84 30.91
N TYR A 6 6.50 -73.89 31.20
CA TYR A 6 6.40 -72.52 30.70
C TYR A 6 7.02 -72.46 29.31
N VAL A 7 6.19 -72.16 28.30
CA VAL A 7 6.64 -71.87 26.94
C VAL A 7 7.21 -70.45 26.93
N HIS A 8 8.50 -70.32 26.64
CA HIS A 8 9.12 -69.00 26.40
C HIS A 8 8.65 -68.46 25.04
N LEU A 9 7.79 -67.43 25.06
CA LEU A 9 7.52 -66.60 23.89
C LEU A 9 8.69 -65.62 23.70
N GLN A 10 9.62 -65.95 22.81
CA GLN A 10 10.59 -65.00 22.28
C GLN A 10 9.84 -63.99 21.39
N ASN A 11 9.53 -62.81 21.94
CA ASN A 11 8.94 -61.69 21.20
C ASN A 11 10.02 -61.04 20.32
N ASN A 12 10.12 -61.50 19.08
CA ASN A 12 11.10 -61.00 18.11
C ASN A 12 10.57 -59.70 17.48
N SER A 13 10.58 -58.60 18.24
CA SER A 13 10.35 -57.27 17.68
C SER A 13 11.63 -56.84 16.95
N LYS A 14 11.71 -57.19 15.65
CA LYS A 14 12.65 -56.55 14.73
C LYS A 14 12.27 -55.07 14.64
N LYS A 15 12.87 -54.23 15.50
CA LYS A 15 12.86 -52.78 15.30
C LYS A 15 13.71 -52.51 14.06
N ASN A 16 13.04 -52.29 12.93
CA ASN A 16 13.67 -51.82 11.71
C ASN A 16 14.53 -50.59 12.07
N PRO A 17 15.85 -50.57 11.79
CA PRO A 17 16.65 -49.39 12.05
C PRO A 17 16.20 -48.34 11.03
N MET A 18 15.31 -47.47 11.46
CA MET A 18 14.88 -46.31 10.68
C MET A 18 16.16 -45.60 10.20
N ASN A 19 16.35 -45.61 8.89
CA ASN A 19 17.47 -44.99 8.21
C ASN A 19 17.48 -43.51 8.59
N LYS A 20 18.41 -43.13 9.48
CA LYS A 20 18.65 -41.77 9.96
C LYS A 20 18.59 -40.69 8.85
N PRO A 21 19.04 -40.92 7.59
CA PRO A 21 18.87 -39.91 6.54
C PRO A 21 17.40 -39.66 6.13
N VAL A 22 16.50 -40.64 6.23
CA VAL A 22 15.07 -40.46 5.87
C VAL A 22 14.34 -39.64 6.92
N LEU A 23 14.64 -39.85 8.20
CA LEU A 23 14.07 -39.03 9.27
C LEU A 23 14.51 -37.56 9.13
N PHE A 24 15.77 -37.32 8.75
CA PHE A 24 16.28 -35.98 8.50
C PHE A 24 15.61 -35.32 7.27
N MET A 25 15.36 -36.10 6.21
CA MET A 25 14.67 -35.65 5.01
C MET A 25 13.20 -35.28 5.26
N VAL A 26 12.49 -36.04 6.11
CA VAL A 26 11.09 -35.75 6.51
C VAL A 26 11.00 -34.45 7.32
N ILE A 27 11.96 -34.19 8.21
CA ILE A 27 12.04 -32.93 8.99
C ILE A 27 12.29 -31.73 8.07
N LEU A 28 13.15 -31.87 7.06
CA LEU A 28 13.49 -30.80 6.13
C LEU A 28 12.30 -30.41 5.23
N VAL A 29 11.47 -31.39 4.84
CA VAL A 29 10.21 -31.16 4.10
C VAL A 29 9.13 -30.54 4.99
N ALA A 30 9.06 -30.89 6.27
CA ALA A 30 8.12 -30.29 7.21
C ALA A 30 8.41 -28.81 7.53
N CYS A 31 9.69 -28.38 7.42
CA CYS A 31 10.09 -26.99 7.60
C CYS A 31 9.98 -26.13 6.32
N ALA A 32 9.64 -26.70 5.16
CA ALA A 32 9.40 -25.95 3.92
C ALA A 32 8.05 -25.19 3.91
N GLY A 33 7.49 -24.90 5.08
CA GLY A 33 6.21 -24.22 5.25
C GLY A 33 6.33 -22.72 4.99
N SER A 34 5.59 -22.26 3.98
CA SER A 34 5.23 -20.86 3.70
C SER A 34 6.38 -19.91 3.39
N VAL A 35 6.92 -20.00 2.17
CA VAL A 35 7.56 -18.83 1.54
C VAL A 35 6.45 -17.82 1.26
N ASN A 36 6.17 -16.94 2.23
CA ASN A 36 5.38 -15.74 1.99
C ASN A 36 6.25 -14.80 1.15
N GLY A 37 6.20 -14.96 -0.18
CA GLY A 37 6.65 -13.89 -1.06
C GLY A 37 5.94 -12.60 -0.62
N GLN A 38 6.70 -11.54 -0.33
CA GLN A 38 6.16 -10.27 0.17
C GLN A 38 5.09 -9.76 -0.81
N SER A 39 3.83 -10.09 -0.54
CA SER A 39 2.72 -9.57 -1.31
C SER A 39 2.62 -8.09 -0.98
N ARG A 40 2.94 -7.25 -1.96
CA ARG A 40 2.89 -5.79 -1.82
C ARG A 40 1.49 -5.38 -1.35
N ILE A 41 1.43 -4.76 -0.17
CA ILE A 41 0.20 -4.30 0.49
C ILE A 41 -0.72 -3.54 -0.48
N LEU A 42 -0.15 -2.61 -1.24
CA LEU A 42 -0.85 -1.76 -2.21
C LEU A 42 -1.52 -2.57 -3.33
N ASN A 43 -0.95 -3.72 -3.71
CA ASN A 43 -1.50 -4.60 -4.75
C ASN A 43 -2.55 -5.58 -4.20
N LYS A 44 -2.70 -5.69 -2.88
CA LYS A 44 -3.65 -6.60 -2.24
C LYS A 44 -5.07 -6.19 -2.57
N ARG A 45 -5.86 -7.11 -3.13
CA ARG A 45 -7.31 -6.90 -3.36
C ARG A 45 -8.08 -7.18 -2.09
N ILE A 46 -8.86 -6.21 -1.64
CA ILE A 46 -9.70 -6.32 -0.45
C ILE A 46 -11.15 -5.97 -0.79
N LYS A 47 -12.07 -6.31 0.11
CA LYS A 47 -13.47 -5.89 0.04
C LYS A 47 -13.78 -5.10 1.30
N ILE A 48 -14.45 -3.96 1.17
CA ILE A 48 -14.91 -3.11 2.28
C ILE A 48 -16.43 -3.03 2.26
N GLU A 49 -17.04 -2.87 3.45
CA GLU A 49 -18.49 -2.74 3.58
C GLU A 49 -18.92 -1.28 3.62
N ILE A 50 -18.19 -0.49 4.41
CA ILE A 50 -18.35 0.95 4.54
C ILE A 50 -17.68 1.64 3.36
N ARG A 51 -18.40 2.52 2.68
CA ARG A 51 -17.91 3.26 1.49
C ARG A 51 -18.00 4.77 1.65
N GLU A 52 -18.51 5.25 2.77
CA GLU A 52 -18.73 6.67 2.99
C GLU A 52 -18.41 6.95 4.45
N GLY A 53 -17.63 7.99 4.69
CA GLY A 53 -17.13 8.31 6.02
C GLY A 53 -16.03 9.35 5.96
N SER A 54 -15.43 9.61 7.12
CA SER A 54 -14.17 10.37 7.15
C SER A 54 -13.05 9.54 6.51
N ILE A 55 -12.05 10.20 5.94
CA ILE A 55 -10.84 9.54 5.42
C ILE A 55 -10.24 8.61 6.47
N GLY A 56 -10.12 9.05 7.73
CA GLY A 56 -9.64 8.21 8.83
C GLY A 56 -10.45 6.91 8.99
N SER A 57 -11.78 7.00 9.01
CA SER A 57 -12.64 5.81 9.14
C SER A 57 -12.54 4.83 7.97
N LEU A 58 -12.33 5.35 6.75
CA LEU A 58 -12.14 4.53 5.56
C LEU A 58 -10.76 3.88 5.53
N LEU A 59 -9.72 4.60 5.97
CA LEU A 59 -8.38 4.05 6.16
C LEU A 59 -8.40 2.93 7.21
N ASP A 60 -9.12 3.08 8.31
CA ASP A 60 -9.31 2.04 9.32
C ASP A 60 -10.03 0.80 8.76
N GLU A 61 -11.03 1.01 7.90
CA GLU A 61 -11.72 -0.09 7.24
C GLU A 61 -10.80 -0.84 6.26
N ILE A 62 -10.00 -0.10 5.49
CA ILE A 62 -9.02 -0.66 4.56
C ILE A 62 -7.91 -1.42 5.30
N SER A 63 -7.39 -0.86 6.39
CA SER A 63 -6.31 -1.44 7.21
C SER A 63 -6.76 -2.75 7.85
N ARG A 64 -7.98 -2.78 8.44
CA ARG A 64 -8.57 -3.99 9.01
C ARG A 64 -8.77 -5.11 7.98
N ASN A 65 -9.37 -4.79 6.84
CA ASN A 65 -9.61 -5.78 5.77
C ASN A 65 -8.30 -6.21 5.07
N GLY A 66 -7.28 -5.35 5.11
CA GLY A 66 -5.97 -5.59 4.54
C GLY A 66 -4.98 -6.29 5.46
N GLY A 67 -5.16 -6.22 6.78
CA GLY A 67 -4.25 -6.79 7.77
C GLY A 67 -2.90 -6.05 7.89
N PHE A 68 -2.90 -4.72 7.71
CA PHE A 68 -1.71 -3.85 7.78
C PHE A 68 -2.09 -2.50 8.40
N ASP A 69 -1.12 -1.68 8.79
CA ASP A 69 -1.39 -0.36 9.38
C ASP A 69 -1.03 0.81 8.45
N PHE A 70 -1.70 1.93 8.61
CA PHE A 70 -1.30 3.20 8.01
C PHE A 70 -0.48 4.04 8.99
N SER A 71 0.48 4.80 8.47
CA SER A 71 1.24 5.79 9.23
C SER A 71 1.33 7.06 8.41
N HIS A 72 0.95 8.19 8.99
CA HIS A 72 0.91 9.48 8.30
C HIS A 72 1.25 10.62 9.26
N ASN A 73 1.66 11.75 8.69
CA ASN A 73 1.83 12.99 9.44
C ASN A 73 0.50 13.75 9.56
N GLN A 74 0.50 14.89 10.24
CA GLN A 74 -0.69 15.72 10.46
C GLN A 74 -1.21 16.42 9.18
N ASP A 75 -0.46 16.36 8.09
CA ASP A 75 -0.78 16.93 6.78
C ASP A 75 -1.87 16.15 6.01
N ILE A 76 -2.15 14.91 6.40
CA ILE A 76 -3.24 14.11 5.81
C ILE A 76 -4.59 14.52 6.43
N PRO A 77 -5.59 14.95 5.63
CA PRO A 77 -6.85 15.49 6.11
C PRO A 77 -7.83 14.38 6.55
N VAL A 78 -7.51 13.63 7.60
CA VAL A 78 -8.28 12.46 8.08
C VAL A 78 -9.75 12.75 8.40
N ASN A 79 -10.09 14.00 8.70
CA ASN A 79 -11.47 14.42 9.03
C ASN A 79 -12.33 14.75 7.79
N LYS A 80 -11.73 14.89 6.60
CA LYS A 80 -12.47 15.13 5.34
C LYS A 80 -13.38 13.93 5.08
N LYS A 81 -14.62 14.18 4.65
CA LYS A 81 -15.56 13.13 4.26
C LYS A 81 -15.44 12.83 2.77
N VAL A 82 -15.41 11.55 2.42
CA VAL A 82 -15.35 11.09 1.03
C VAL A 82 -16.25 9.86 0.84
N ARG A 83 -16.57 9.54 -0.41
CA ARG A 83 -17.41 8.40 -0.79
C ARG A 83 -16.75 7.59 -1.91
N LEU A 84 -16.47 6.33 -1.61
CA LEU A 84 -15.85 5.35 -2.50
C LEU A 84 -16.88 4.75 -3.44
N ARG A 85 -16.51 4.56 -4.70
CA ARG A 85 -17.44 4.03 -5.71
C ARG A 85 -17.54 2.51 -5.60
N TYR A 86 -16.39 1.85 -5.52
CA TYR A 86 -16.28 0.40 -5.56
C TYR A 86 -16.10 -0.22 -4.18
N ARG A 87 -16.66 -1.42 -3.99
CA ARG A 87 -16.50 -2.20 -2.73
C ARG A 87 -15.30 -3.12 -2.73
N ARG A 88 -14.77 -3.48 -3.90
CA ARG A 88 -13.70 -4.49 -4.05
C ARG A 88 -12.69 -4.04 -5.08
N GLN A 89 -11.52 -3.65 -4.62
CA GLN A 89 -10.40 -3.20 -5.47
C GLN A 89 -9.08 -3.40 -4.72
N THR A 90 -7.95 -3.03 -5.34
CA THR A 90 -6.66 -3.04 -4.65
C THR A 90 -6.59 -1.92 -3.61
N VAL A 91 -5.74 -2.08 -2.59
CA VAL A 91 -5.46 -1.02 -1.62
C VAL A 91 -5.03 0.26 -2.32
N HIS A 92 -4.16 0.18 -3.33
CA HIS A 92 -3.74 1.32 -4.15
C HIS A 92 -4.93 2.07 -4.76
N GLN A 93 -5.86 1.33 -5.38
CA GLN A 93 -7.05 1.92 -6.01
C GLN A 93 -7.97 2.61 -4.99
N PHE A 94 -8.08 2.08 -3.77
CA PHE A 94 -8.80 2.78 -2.70
C PHE A 94 -8.11 4.08 -2.30
N LEU A 95 -6.78 4.06 -2.14
CA LEU A 95 -6.04 5.26 -1.77
C LEU A 95 -6.11 6.34 -2.86
N ASP A 96 -6.01 5.95 -4.13
CA ASP A 96 -6.17 6.88 -5.25
C ASP A 96 -7.56 7.50 -5.32
N GLU A 97 -8.62 6.76 -4.98
CA GLU A 97 -9.98 7.31 -4.95
C GLU A 97 -10.20 8.24 -3.74
N ILE A 98 -9.43 8.08 -2.66
CA ILE A 98 -9.48 8.93 -1.46
C ILE A 98 -8.69 10.23 -1.66
N PHE A 99 -7.49 10.11 -2.23
CA PHE A 99 -6.50 11.19 -2.26
C PHE A 99 -6.28 11.78 -3.66
N GLU A 100 -6.86 11.21 -4.71
CA GLU A 100 -6.82 11.74 -6.08
C GLU A 100 -5.39 12.03 -6.58
N GLY A 101 -4.40 11.27 -6.07
CA GLY A 101 -2.99 11.43 -6.41
C GLY A 101 -2.26 12.52 -5.64
N GLU A 102 -2.85 13.17 -4.62
CA GLU A 102 -2.20 14.19 -3.77
C GLU A 102 -1.23 13.60 -2.72
N VAL A 103 -1.15 12.27 -2.59
CA VAL A 103 -0.38 11.58 -1.54
C VAL A 103 0.56 10.54 -2.15
N PHE A 104 1.77 10.42 -1.62
CA PHE A 104 2.70 9.31 -1.89
C PHE A 104 2.51 8.19 -0.86
N TYR A 105 2.62 6.94 -1.32
CA TYR A 105 2.51 5.73 -0.51
C TYR A 105 3.81 4.94 -0.55
N ILE A 106 4.35 4.59 0.61
CA ILE A 106 5.57 3.78 0.73
C ILE A 106 5.27 2.57 1.61
N GLU A 107 5.50 1.36 1.08
CA GLU A 107 5.35 0.12 1.84
C GLU A 107 6.60 -0.11 2.70
N TYR A 108 6.41 -0.30 4.01
CA TYR A 108 7.48 -0.61 4.94
C TYR A 108 7.04 -1.66 5.95
N GLY A 109 7.53 -2.90 5.79
CA GLY A 109 7.08 -4.04 6.58
C GLY A 109 5.59 -4.29 6.40
N ASN A 110 4.84 -4.30 7.51
CA ASN A 110 3.37 -4.44 7.50
C ASN A 110 2.65 -3.08 7.58
N LYS A 111 3.27 -2.02 7.04
CA LYS A 111 2.72 -0.65 7.10
C LYS A 111 2.79 0.05 5.76
N VAL A 112 1.85 0.98 5.55
CA VAL A 112 1.87 1.94 4.46
C VAL A 112 2.08 3.34 5.04
N LEU A 113 3.23 3.92 4.73
CA LEU A 113 3.59 5.30 5.05
C LEU A 113 2.96 6.22 4.02
N MET A 114 2.24 7.24 4.47
CA MET A 114 1.58 8.24 3.64
C MET A 114 2.21 9.61 3.87
N LYS A 115 2.51 10.31 2.78
CA LYS A 115 3.07 11.66 2.81
C LYS A 115 2.40 12.52 1.74
N LYS A 116 1.94 13.73 2.10
CA LYS A 116 1.40 14.65 1.10
C LYS A 116 2.47 14.97 0.06
N LYS A 117 2.09 14.97 -1.23
CA LYS A 117 2.98 15.45 -2.28
C LYS A 117 3.24 16.95 -2.04
N PRO A 118 4.48 17.43 -2.24
CA PRO A 118 4.72 18.86 -2.23
C PRO A 118 3.88 19.50 -3.33
N ASP A 119 3.27 20.64 -3.02
CA ASP A 119 2.63 21.48 -4.03
C ASP A 119 3.73 21.95 -4.98
N VAL A 120 3.82 21.34 -6.17
CA VAL A 120 4.68 21.85 -7.23
C VAL A 120 3.97 23.06 -7.79
N PRO A 121 4.57 24.27 -7.73
CA PRO A 121 3.94 25.44 -8.33
C PRO A 121 3.62 25.15 -9.79
N GLU A 122 2.36 25.31 -10.18
CA GLU A 122 1.99 25.21 -11.58
C GLU A 122 2.68 26.36 -12.33
N VAL A 123 3.65 26.03 -13.16
CA VAL A 123 4.35 27.01 -14.00
C VAL A 123 3.54 27.19 -15.28
N TYR A 124 3.06 28.41 -15.48
CA TYR A 124 2.35 28.80 -16.70
C TYR A 124 3.24 29.68 -17.58
N THR A 125 3.23 29.45 -18.89
CA THR A 125 3.88 30.33 -19.87
C THR A 125 2.82 31.20 -20.54
N VAL A 126 2.95 32.52 -20.40
CA VAL A 126 2.12 33.51 -21.10
C VAL A 126 2.89 34.04 -22.30
N LEU A 127 2.32 33.94 -23.50
CA LEU A 127 2.88 34.47 -24.74
C LEU A 127 1.90 35.46 -25.37
N GLY A 128 2.36 36.65 -25.70
CA GLY A 128 1.52 37.69 -26.30
C GLY A 128 2.30 38.91 -26.77
N LYS A 129 1.60 39.87 -27.37
CA LYS A 129 2.13 41.17 -27.78
C LYS A 129 1.25 42.25 -27.16
N VAL A 130 1.86 43.23 -26.51
CA VAL A 130 1.16 44.43 -26.02
C VAL A 130 1.12 45.44 -27.16
N ILE A 131 -0.08 45.84 -27.56
CA ILE A 131 -0.32 46.82 -28.62
C ILE A 131 -1.18 47.97 -28.11
N ASP A 132 -0.94 49.17 -28.60
CA ASP A 132 -1.83 50.31 -28.40
C ASP A 132 -3.10 50.12 -29.23
N SER A 133 -4.28 50.27 -28.60
CA SER A 133 -5.56 50.03 -29.26
C SER A 133 -5.94 51.06 -30.33
N GLY A 134 -5.39 52.26 -30.26
CA GLY A 134 -5.67 53.36 -31.19
C GLY A 134 -4.74 53.34 -32.41
N THR A 135 -3.45 52.98 -32.22
CA THR A 135 -2.45 52.99 -33.30
C THR A 135 -2.14 51.60 -33.87
N GLY A 136 -2.38 50.53 -33.10
CA GLY A 136 -2.00 49.17 -33.46
C GLY A 136 -0.49 48.87 -33.32
N GLU A 137 0.29 49.84 -32.82
CA GLU A 137 1.73 49.70 -32.66
C GLU A 137 2.11 48.93 -31.38
N PRO A 138 3.23 48.19 -31.36
CA PRO A 138 3.74 47.58 -30.13
C PRO A 138 4.07 48.64 -29.07
N VAL A 139 3.82 48.32 -27.80
CA VAL A 139 4.20 49.17 -26.66
C VAL A 139 5.49 48.64 -26.03
N PRO A 140 6.66 49.31 -26.20
CA PRO A 140 7.91 48.89 -25.57
C PRO A 140 7.91 49.18 -24.07
N GLY A 141 8.48 48.29 -23.27
CA GLY A 141 8.61 48.47 -21.81
C GLY A 141 7.28 48.37 -21.06
N ALA A 142 6.31 47.64 -21.62
CA ALA A 142 5.04 47.40 -20.95
C ALA A 142 5.23 46.38 -19.80
N THR A 143 4.69 46.69 -18.63
CA THR A 143 4.66 45.76 -17.49
C THR A 143 3.35 44.98 -17.48
N VAL A 144 3.44 43.66 -17.39
CA VAL A 144 2.27 42.78 -17.22
C VAL A 144 2.19 42.32 -15.77
N ILE A 145 1.05 42.58 -15.13
CA ILE A 145 0.77 42.15 -13.76
C ILE A 145 -0.32 41.08 -13.81
N ILE A 146 0.02 39.87 -13.39
CA ILE A 146 -0.96 38.82 -13.14
C ILE A 146 -1.34 38.92 -11.66
N PRO A 147 -2.62 39.15 -11.30
CA PRO A 147 -3.00 39.25 -9.90
C PRO A 147 -2.54 38.02 -9.10
N GLY A 148 -1.70 38.25 -8.08
CA GLY A 148 -1.11 37.19 -7.26
C GLY A 148 0.25 36.67 -7.73
N SER A 149 0.86 37.24 -8.77
CA SER A 149 2.26 36.97 -9.16
C SER A 149 3.15 38.21 -9.03
N ASP A 150 4.46 38.00 -9.08
CA ASP A 150 5.41 39.09 -9.32
C ASP A 150 5.20 39.68 -10.74
N PRO A 151 5.47 40.99 -10.96
CA PRO A 151 5.36 41.62 -12.28
C PRO A 151 6.31 40.98 -13.30
N LEU A 152 5.83 40.82 -14.54
CA LEU A 152 6.64 40.37 -15.66
C LEU A 152 7.01 41.59 -16.52
N GLU A 153 8.31 41.82 -16.71
CA GLU A 153 8.84 42.85 -17.59
C GLU A 153 9.08 42.28 -19.00
N GLY A 154 8.67 43.01 -20.04
CA GLY A 154 8.80 42.62 -21.45
C GLY A 154 9.11 43.79 -22.37
#